data_AF-A4Y1R6-F1
#
_entry.id   AF-A4Y1R6-F1
#
_cell.length_a   1.000
_cell.length_b   1.000
_cell.length_c   1.000
_cell.angle_alpha   90.00
_cell.angle_beta   90.00
_cell.angle_gamma   90.00
#
_symmetry.space_group_name_H-M   'P 1'
#
loop_
_entity.id
_entity.type
_entity.pdbx_description
1 polymer ?
#
loop_
_entity_poly.entity_id
_entity_poly.type
_entity_poly.pdbx_seq_one_letter_code
_entity_poly.pdbx_strand_id
1 'polypeptide(L)'
;MSGNYPKVVKQTVNLGSLPYVSSVDEEGQRTIAFHEDHIIERFPRVLSLVRIQDTLEINLFLEHRYKGLFMPPKRGGKKNPLGGVSLITVQSLANSMSLFLQWVEKNNLDWHEVYAVSDSDKAKYWLPVYRYRKHLIEQVIAKDIDRDTANLYINHVRQFYEWARKQRRIDKVPFKYKTKVIKKKRKDGGLDLLFTDYGSEEKGFAITTTDLLIPKCSGSQT
;
A
#
# COMPACT_ATOMS: atom_id res chain seq x y z
N MET A 1 -13.23 27.43 9.05
CA MET A 1 -13.01 26.58 7.86
C MET A 1 -12.85 25.12 8.29
N SER A 2 -13.96 24.40 8.49
CA SER A 2 -13.96 22.98 8.84
C SER A 2 -13.85 22.13 7.57
N GLY A 3 -12.68 22.14 6.93
CA GLY A 3 -12.39 21.14 5.91
C GLY A 3 -12.22 19.79 6.59
N ASN A 4 -12.91 18.75 6.13
CA ASN A 4 -12.66 17.38 6.60
C ASN A 4 -11.22 17.00 6.21
N TYR A 5 -10.36 16.84 7.20
CA TYR A 5 -9.02 16.26 7.07
C TYR A 5 -9.05 14.86 7.66
N PRO A 6 -8.18 13.95 7.19
CA PRO A 6 -7.20 14.07 6.09
C PRO A 6 -7.85 14.11 4.70
N LYS A 7 -7.22 14.81 3.75
CA LYS A 7 -7.69 14.89 2.35
C LYS A 7 -6.55 14.76 1.35
N VAL A 8 -6.88 14.39 0.12
CA VAL A 8 -5.91 14.37 -0.99
C VAL A 8 -5.97 15.67 -1.76
N VAL A 9 -4.83 16.32 -1.91
CA VAL A 9 -4.66 17.57 -2.67
C VAL A 9 -3.75 17.28 -3.86
N LYS A 10 -4.06 17.88 -5.01
CA LYS A 10 -3.23 17.79 -6.21
C LYS A 10 -2.36 19.03 -6.27
N GLN A 11 -1.04 18.85 -6.25
CA GLN A 11 -0.07 19.94 -6.35
C GLN A 11 0.97 19.63 -7.41
N THR A 12 1.48 20.66 -8.07
CA THR A 12 2.64 20.52 -8.93
C THR A 12 3.87 20.37 -8.06
N VAL A 13 4.69 19.36 -8.35
CA VAL A 13 5.88 19.03 -7.56
C VAL A 13 7.05 18.80 -8.49
N ASN A 14 8.24 19.20 -8.04
CA ASN A 14 9.48 18.84 -8.70
C ASN A 14 10.04 17.58 -8.03
N LEU A 15 10.07 16.48 -8.76
CA LEU A 15 10.64 15.20 -8.34
C LEU A 15 11.98 14.94 -9.03
N GLY A 16 12.76 15.99 -9.24
CA GLY A 16 14.07 15.96 -9.87
C GLY A 16 15.10 15.05 -9.18
N SER A 17 16.28 14.99 -9.80
CA SER A 17 17.43 14.23 -9.32
C SER A 17 18.36 15.11 -8.48
N LEU A 18 19.02 14.50 -7.48
CA LEU A 18 20.04 15.12 -6.63
C LEU A 18 19.60 16.47 -6.02
N PRO A 19 18.69 16.46 -5.02
CA PRO A 19 18.25 17.69 -4.38
C PRO A 19 19.42 18.39 -3.67
N TYR A 20 19.51 19.70 -3.83
CA TYR A 20 20.42 20.57 -3.09
C TYR A 20 19.66 21.77 -2.53
N VAL A 21 20.24 22.39 -1.52
CA VAL A 21 19.64 23.56 -0.84
C VAL A 21 20.23 24.81 -1.48
N SER A 22 19.37 25.69 -2.01
CA SER A 22 19.80 26.97 -2.58
C SER A 22 20.33 27.91 -1.50
N SER A 23 20.92 29.03 -1.94
CA SER A 23 21.18 30.17 -1.06
C SER A 23 19.91 30.63 -0.35
N VAL A 24 20.10 31.26 0.81
CA VAL A 24 19.01 31.81 1.62
C VAL A 24 18.42 33.02 0.88
N ASP A 25 17.12 32.99 0.65
CA ASP A 25 16.37 34.10 0.05
C ASP A 25 16.21 35.24 1.08
N GLU A 26 15.81 36.43 0.65
CA GLU A 26 15.68 37.64 1.50
C GLU A 26 14.76 37.44 2.71
N GLU A 27 13.83 36.47 2.63
CA GLU A 27 12.90 36.08 3.70
C GLU A 27 13.45 35.04 4.68
N GLY A 28 14.73 34.67 4.56
CA GLY A 28 15.34 33.62 5.38
C GLY A 28 14.97 32.19 4.96
N GLN A 29 14.25 32.03 3.85
CA GLN A 29 13.83 30.73 3.33
C GLN A 29 14.92 30.10 2.47
N ARG A 30 14.96 28.78 2.43
CA ARG A 30 15.86 28.03 1.56
C ARG A 30 15.04 27.19 0.61
N THR A 31 15.25 27.38 -0.68
CA THR A 31 14.55 26.65 -1.73
C THR A 31 15.28 25.33 -2.00
N ILE A 32 14.53 24.23 -2.13
CA ILE A 32 15.10 22.95 -2.58
C ILE A 32 15.15 22.98 -4.09
N ALA A 33 16.36 23.00 -4.65
CA ALA A 33 16.61 22.93 -6.07
C ALA A 33 17.13 21.55 -6.46
N PHE A 34 17.05 21.21 -7.75
CA PHE A 34 17.47 19.92 -8.28
C PHE A 34 18.49 20.13 -9.39
N HIS A 35 19.38 19.16 -9.59
CA HIS A 35 20.35 19.22 -10.69
C HIS A 35 19.65 18.98 -12.04
N GLU A 36 18.63 18.12 -12.03
CA GLU A 36 17.72 17.93 -13.16
C GLU A 36 16.29 18.00 -12.66
N ASP A 37 15.54 18.97 -13.17
CA ASP A 37 14.15 19.15 -12.81
C ASP A 37 13.26 18.08 -13.46
N HIS A 38 12.33 17.57 -12.67
CA HIS A 38 11.26 16.71 -13.17
C HIS A 38 9.93 17.17 -12.60
N ILE A 39 9.34 18.14 -13.30
CA ILE A 39 8.07 18.76 -12.91
C ILE A 39 6.92 17.83 -13.23
N ILE A 40 6.14 17.50 -12.21
CA ILE A 40 4.95 16.67 -12.33
C ILE A 40 3.75 17.49 -11.90
N GLU A 41 2.87 17.74 -12.84
CA GLU A 41 1.62 18.43 -12.56
C GLU A 41 0.64 17.52 -11.81
N ARG A 42 -0.15 18.14 -10.92
CA ARG A 42 -1.28 17.50 -10.23
C ARG A 42 -0.90 16.22 -9.48
N PHE A 43 0.31 16.15 -8.93
CA PHE A 43 0.74 15.04 -8.10
C PHE A 43 -0.12 14.95 -6.83
N PRO A 44 -0.70 13.78 -6.51
CA PRO A 44 -1.56 13.63 -5.35
C PRO A 44 -0.72 13.56 -4.07
N ARG A 45 -1.02 14.45 -3.13
CA ARG A 45 -0.45 14.48 -1.78
C ARG A 45 -1.54 14.33 -0.75
N VAL A 46 -1.24 13.61 0.33
CA VAL A 46 -2.12 13.50 1.49
C VAL A 46 -1.79 14.63 2.44
N LEU A 47 -2.83 15.33 2.89
CA LEU A 47 -2.75 16.47 3.80
C LEU A 47 -3.59 16.19 5.04
N SER A 48 -2.99 16.38 6.21
CA SER A 48 -3.63 16.39 7.52
C SER A 48 -3.11 17.59 8.30
N LEU A 49 -3.97 18.17 9.12
CA LEU A 49 -3.60 19.25 10.04
C LEU A 49 -3.22 18.73 11.43
N VAL A 50 -3.51 17.47 11.74
CA VAL A 50 -3.28 16.87 13.06
C VAL A 50 -2.04 16.00 13.03
N ARG A 51 -1.94 15.07 12.08
CA ARG A 51 -0.85 14.10 11.99
C ARG A 51 0.12 14.42 10.86
N ILE A 52 0.76 15.59 10.98
CA ILE A 52 1.66 16.13 9.95
C ILE A 52 2.79 15.14 9.65
N GLN A 53 3.44 14.59 10.67
CA GLN A 53 4.56 13.66 10.47
C GLN A 53 4.16 12.41 9.68
N ASP A 54 3.01 11.83 9.98
CA ASP A 54 2.52 10.64 9.27
C ASP A 54 2.16 10.95 7.82
N THR A 55 1.64 12.16 7.56
CA THR A 55 1.39 12.59 6.18
C THR A 55 2.67 12.77 5.39
N LEU A 56 3.75 13.22 6.01
CA LEU A 56 5.06 13.34 5.36
C LEU A 56 5.60 11.96 4.98
N GLU A 57 5.51 10.97 5.89
CA GLU A 57 5.92 9.59 5.61
C GLU A 57 5.10 8.98 4.46
N ILE A 58 3.79 9.22 4.44
CA ILE A 58 2.91 8.76 3.36
C ILE A 58 3.26 9.44 2.04
N ASN A 59 3.50 10.75 2.05
CA ASN A 59 3.87 11.48 0.84
C ASN A 59 5.22 10.99 0.28
N LEU A 60 6.20 10.72 1.15
CA LEU A 60 7.49 10.13 0.74
C LEU A 60 7.29 8.73 0.15
N PHE A 61 6.41 7.91 0.73
CA PHE A 61 6.03 6.63 0.14
C PHE A 61 5.44 6.78 -1.27
N LEU A 62 4.53 7.73 -1.48
CA LEU A 62 3.92 8.00 -2.79
C LEU A 62 4.99 8.42 -3.82
N GLU A 63 5.93 9.26 -3.42
CA GLU A 63 7.05 9.68 -4.26
C GLU A 63 7.96 8.50 -4.62
N HIS A 64 8.30 7.64 -3.67
CA HIS A 64 9.11 6.43 -3.93
C HIS A 64 8.39 5.44 -4.86
N ARG A 65 7.07 5.35 -4.80
CA ARG A 65 6.26 4.54 -5.72
C ARG A 65 6.27 5.13 -7.12
N TYR A 66 6.17 6.45 -7.25
CA TYR A 66 6.23 7.14 -8.53
C TYR A 66 7.62 7.05 -9.15
N LYS A 67 8.70 7.27 -8.39
CA LYS A 67 10.09 7.16 -8.87
C LYS A 67 10.55 5.71 -9.12
N GLY A 68 9.73 4.71 -8.78
CA GLY A 68 10.11 3.30 -8.94
C GLY A 68 11.15 2.78 -7.94
N LEU A 69 11.54 3.59 -6.94
CA LEU A 69 12.49 3.22 -5.88
C LEU A 69 11.95 2.10 -4.97
N PHE A 70 10.62 1.96 -4.91
CA PHE A 70 9.94 0.92 -4.17
C PHE A 70 8.85 0.25 -5.03
N MET A 71 8.90 -1.08 -5.10
CA MET A 71 7.97 -1.93 -5.87
C MET A 71 7.70 -1.41 -7.29
N PRO A 72 8.72 -1.40 -8.18
CA PRO A 72 8.51 -1.03 -9.57
C PRO A 72 7.49 -1.98 -10.22
N PRO A 73 6.68 -1.47 -11.15
CA PRO A 73 5.72 -2.29 -11.89
C PRO A 73 6.41 -3.50 -12.56
N LYS A 74 5.75 -4.67 -12.47
CA LYS A 74 6.20 -5.93 -13.10
C LYS A 74 6.34 -5.73 -14.62
N ARG A 75 7.13 -6.60 -15.27
CA ARG A 75 7.30 -6.58 -16.75
C ARG A 75 5.93 -6.56 -17.44
N GLY A 76 5.70 -5.58 -18.33
CA GLY A 76 4.42 -5.34 -19.01
C GLY A 76 3.44 -4.40 -18.29
N GLY A 77 3.71 -3.98 -17.05
CA GLY A 77 2.90 -2.96 -16.37
C GLY A 77 3.12 -1.55 -16.94
N LYS A 78 2.11 -0.69 -16.85
CA LYS A 78 2.20 0.72 -17.23
C LYS A 78 3.20 1.45 -16.33
N LYS A 79 4.44 1.61 -16.81
CA LYS A 79 5.48 2.38 -16.15
C LYS A 79 5.36 3.86 -16.52
N ASN A 80 5.68 4.74 -15.59
CA ASN A 80 5.89 6.15 -15.90
C ASN A 80 7.32 6.37 -16.45
N PRO A 81 7.66 7.59 -16.91
CA PRO A 81 9.00 7.91 -17.41
C PRO A 81 10.13 7.67 -16.40
N LEU A 82 9.84 7.79 -15.10
CA LEU A 82 10.80 7.54 -14.01
C LEU A 82 10.90 6.04 -13.62
N GLY A 83 10.20 5.14 -14.32
CA GLY A 83 10.26 3.69 -14.08
C GLY A 83 9.37 3.16 -12.94
N GLY A 84 8.60 4.02 -12.27
CA GLY A 84 7.62 3.65 -11.25
C GLY A 84 6.18 3.61 -11.75
N VAL A 85 5.23 3.74 -10.82
CA VAL A 85 3.79 3.60 -11.10
C VAL A 85 3.18 4.88 -11.70
N SER A 86 2.10 4.72 -12.47
CA SER A 86 1.38 5.85 -13.07
C SER A 86 0.73 6.79 -12.04
N LEU A 87 0.49 8.06 -12.42
CA LEU A 87 -0.21 9.04 -11.56
C LEU A 87 -1.58 8.55 -11.09
N ILE A 88 -2.32 7.82 -11.92
CA ILE A 88 -3.63 7.25 -11.57
C ILE A 88 -3.47 6.23 -10.41
N THR A 89 -2.42 5.42 -10.47
CA THR A 89 -2.09 4.47 -9.40
C THR A 89 -1.68 5.19 -8.12
N VAL A 90 -0.88 6.26 -8.22
CA VAL A 90 -0.52 7.08 -7.06
C VAL A 90 -1.76 7.75 -6.45
N GLN A 91 -2.70 8.23 -7.27
CA GLN A 91 -3.96 8.81 -6.79
C GLN A 91 -4.79 7.78 -6.00
N SER A 92 -4.90 6.56 -6.51
CA SER A 92 -5.61 5.48 -5.81
C SER A 92 -4.95 5.11 -4.47
N LEU A 93 -3.60 5.07 -4.45
CA LEU A 93 -2.83 4.92 -3.22
C LEU A 93 -3.10 6.06 -2.24
N ALA A 94 -3.00 7.32 -2.69
CA ALA A 94 -3.21 8.50 -1.86
C ALA A 94 -4.61 8.52 -1.23
N ASN A 95 -5.66 8.19 -2.00
CA ASN A 95 -7.04 8.10 -1.50
C ASN A 95 -7.19 7.01 -0.42
N SER A 96 -6.53 5.86 -0.61
CA SER A 96 -6.59 4.78 0.36
C SER A 96 -5.83 5.13 1.64
N MET A 97 -4.70 5.82 1.50
CA MET A 97 -3.89 6.28 2.64
C MET A 97 -4.57 7.43 3.40
N SER A 98 -5.32 8.32 2.72
CA SER A 98 -6.09 9.36 3.41
C SER A 98 -7.20 8.76 4.27
N LEU A 99 -7.90 7.73 3.78
CA LEU A 99 -8.90 7.00 4.57
C LEU A 99 -8.27 6.27 5.77
N PHE A 100 -7.11 5.64 5.55
CA PHE A 100 -6.36 5.03 6.63
C PHE A 100 -5.97 6.05 7.70
N LEU A 101 -5.40 7.20 7.31
CA LEU A 101 -5.07 8.27 8.26
C LEU A 101 -6.30 8.81 8.99
N GLN A 102 -7.43 8.98 8.29
CA GLN A 102 -8.67 9.44 8.92
C GLN A 102 -9.10 8.50 10.05
N TRP A 103 -8.98 7.19 9.80
CA TRP A 103 -9.25 6.18 10.79
C TRP A 103 -8.21 6.20 11.94
N VAL A 104 -6.92 6.35 11.63
CA VAL A 104 -5.86 6.46 12.64
C VAL A 104 -6.08 7.68 13.54
N GLU A 105 -6.45 8.83 12.98
CA GLU A 105 -6.77 10.06 13.70
C GLU A 105 -7.97 9.89 14.61
N LYS A 106 -9.07 9.33 14.09
CA LYS A 106 -10.29 9.10 14.86
C LYS A 106 -10.08 8.19 16.08
N ASN A 107 -9.17 7.22 15.96
CA ASN A 107 -8.90 6.25 17.03
C ASN A 107 -7.65 6.60 17.86
N ASN A 108 -6.97 7.72 17.57
CA ASN A 108 -5.72 8.15 18.20
C ASN A 108 -4.67 7.02 18.31
N LEU A 109 -4.43 6.31 17.20
CA LEU A 109 -3.49 5.18 17.17
C LEU A 109 -2.14 5.61 16.63
N ASP A 110 -1.04 5.05 17.11
CA ASP A 110 0.24 5.18 16.42
C ASP A 110 0.43 4.01 15.45
N TRP A 111 0.63 4.30 14.17
CA TRP A 111 0.84 3.27 13.15
C TRP A 111 2.25 2.66 13.22
N HIS A 112 3.20 3.32 13.89
CA HIS A 112 4.54 2.78 14.14
C HIS A 112 4.53 1.68 15.20
N GLU A 113 3.44 1.50 15.95
CA GLU A 113 3.32 0.44 16.95
C GLU A 113 3.43 -0.93 16.29
N VAL A 114 4.64 -1.47 16.34
CA VAL A 114 4.97 -2.84 16.01
C VAL A 114 5.40 -3.49 17.31
N TYR A 115 4.47 -4.16 18.01
CA TYR A 115 4.81 -4.91 19.21
C TYR A 115 5.87 -5.96 18.87
N ALA A 116 7.01 -5.90 19.57
CA ALA A 116 8.05 -6.92 19.53
C ALA A 116 7.65 -8.23 20.26
N VAL A 117 6.45 -8.27 20.85
CA VAL A 117 6.12 -9.17 21.95
C VAL A 117 5.31 -10.37 21.47
N SER A 118 5.93 -11.55 21.59
CA SER A 118 5.39 -12.92 21.60
C SER A 118 4.33 -13.27 20.55
N ASP A 119 4.55 -14.35 19.81
CA ASP A 119 3.65 -14.97 18.82
C ASP A 119 2.30 -15.48 19.39
N SER A 120 1.71 -14.84 20.41
CA SER A 120 0.35 -15.11 20.83
C SER A 120 -0.63 -14.51 19.82
N ASP A 121 -1.56 -15.33 19.31
CA ASP A 121 -2.57 -14.91 18.34
C ASP A 121 -3.46 -13.76 18.87
N LYS A 122 -3.56 -13.59 20.19
CA LYS A 122 -4.35 -12.51 20.82
C LYS A 122 -3.66 -11.15 20.75
N ALA A 123 -2.34 -11.09 20.95
CA ALA A 123 -1.58 -9.83 20.92
C ALA A 123 -1.61 -9.19 19.51
N LYS A 124 -1.67 -10.02 18.47
CA LYS A 124 -1.74 -9.61 17.07
C LYS A 124 -2.91 -8.67 16.77
N TYR A 125 -4.07 -8.86 17.41
CA TYR A 125 -5.26 -8.04 17.17
C TYR A 125 -5.16 -6.61 17.77
N TRP A 126 -4.13 -6.34 18.58
CA TRP A 126 -3.86 -5.01 19.11
C TRP A 126 -3.12 -4.11 18.11
N LEU A 127 -2.46 -4.70 17.09
CA LEU A 127 -1.71 -3.95 16.10
C LEU A 127 -2.63 -3.10 15.19
N PRO A 128 -2.21 -1.88 14.81
CA PRO A 128 -3.00 -0.95 14.00
C PRO A 128 -3.51 -1.56 12.69
N VAL A 129 -2.69 -2.38 12.01
CA VAL A 129 -3.05 -3.01 10.73
C VAL A 129 -4.23 -3.99 10.88
N TYR A 130 -4.26 -4.79 11.95
CA TYR A 130 -5.35 -5.74 12.18
C TYR A 130 -6.62 -5.06 12.68
N ARG A 131 -6.47 -3.99 13.46
CA ARG A 131 -7.60 -3.13 13.85
C ARG A 131 -8.23 -2.44 12.65
N TYR A 132 -7.42 -1.92 11.73
CA TYR A 132 -7.91 -1.33 10.49
C TYR A 132 -8.60 -2.38 9.61
N ARG A 133 -8.04 -3.59 9.51
CA ARG A 133 -8.71 -4.71 8.83
C ARG A 133 -10.07 -5.02 9.44
N LYS A 134 -10.20 -5.03 10.77
CA LYS A 134 -11.49 -5.23 11.44
C LYS A 134 -12.48 -4.13 11.07
N HIS A 135 -12.04 -2.87 11.09
CA HIS A 135 -12.86 -1.74 10.67
C HIS A 135 -13.35 -1.86 9.21
N LEU A 136 -12.49 -2.27 8.28
CA LEU A 136 -12.87 -2.53 6.89
C LEU A 136 -13.88 -3.68 6.77
N ILE A 137 -13.76 -4.73 7.58
CA ILE A 137 -14.75 -5.82 7.62
C ILE A 137 -16.11 -5.30 8.10
N GLU A 138 -16.13 -4.47 9.14
CA GLU A 138 -17.36 -3.84 9.65
C GLU A 138 -18.04 -2.98 8.57
N GLN A 139 -17.28 -2.20 7.81
CA GLN A 139 -17.80 -1.42 6.68
C GLN A 139 -18.34 -2.29 5.53
N VAL A 140 -17.70 -3.42 5.25
CA VAL A 140 -18.21 -4.39 4.25
C VAL A 140 -19.52 -5.03 4.73
N ILE A 141 -19.62 -5.38 6.01
CA ILE A 141 -20.84 -5.94 6.61
C ILE A 141 -21.97 -4.90 6.58
N ALA A 142 -21.66 -3.64 6.87
CA ALA A 142 -22.59 -2.51 6.77
C ALA A 142 -23.01 -2.17 5.32
N LYS A 143 -22.38 -2.80 4.32
CA LYS A 143 -22.55 -2.53 2.88
C LYS A 143 -22.14 -1.12 2.45
N ASP A 144 -21.30 -0.45 3.22
CA ASP A 144 -20.74 0.86 2.86
C ASP A 144 -19.69 0.74 1.75
N ILE A 145 -18.94 -0.37 1.73
CA ILE A 145 -17.89 -0.64 0.74
C ILE A 145 -17.97 -2.07 0.23
N ASP A 146 -17.59 -2.26 -1.04
CA ASP A 146 -17.43 -3.59 -1.59
C ASP A 146 -16.16 -4.28 -1.06
N ARG A 147 -16.20 -5.62 -1.04
CA ARG A 147 -15.11 -6.47 -0.58
C ARG A 147 -13.83 -6.26 -1.38
N ASP A 148 -13.92 -6.05 -2.69
CA ASP A 148 -12.73 -5.85 -3.53
C ASP A 148 -12.10 -4.47 -3.26
N THR A 149 -12.93 -3.45 -3.01
CA THR A 149 -12.47 -2.13 -2.56
C THR A 149 -11.78 -2.21 -1.20
N ALA A 150 -12.36 -2.95 -0.24
CA ALA A 150 -11.75 -3.13 1.07
C ALA A 150 -10.41 -3.90 0.98
N ASN A 151 -10.34 -4.92 0.11
CA ASN A 151 -9.08 -5.62 -0.19
C ASN A 151 -8.04 -4.71 -0.87
N LEU A 152 -8.47 -3.78 -1.72
CA LEU A 152 -7.58 -2.78 -2.32
C LEU A 152 -6.98 -1.87 -1.24
N TYR A 153 -7.81 -1.36 -0.33
CA TYR A 153 -7.37 -0.47 0.75
C TYR A 153 -6.36 -1.14 1.68
N ILE A 154 -6.66 -2.35 2.17
CA ILE A 154 -5.72 -3.07 3.04
C ILE A 154 -4.43 -3.45 2.30
N ASN A 155 -4.49 -3.69 0.98
CA ASN A 155 -3.29 -3.94 0.18
C ASN A 155 -2.41 -2.70 0.03
N HIS A 156 -2.98 -1.51 -0.06
CA HIS A 156 -2.22 -0.26 -0.07
C HIS A 156 -1.54 -0.03 1.28
N VAL A 157 -2.25 -0.24 2.39
CA VAL A 157 -1.66 -0.19 3.74
C VAL A 157 -0.55 -1.23 3.90
N ARG A 158 -0.76 -2.46 3.41
CA ARG A 158 0.27 -3.51 3.40
C ARG A 158 1.56 -3.04 2.70
N GLN A 159 1.42 -2.45 1.51
CA GLN A 159 2.55 -1.93 0.73
C GLN A 159 3.27 -0.77 1.46
N PHE A 160 2.52 0.06 2.20
CA PHE A 160 3.09 1.12 3.01
C PHE A 160 3.95 0.58 4.16
N TYR A 161 3.50 -0.43 4.90
CA TYR A 161 4.32 -1.07 5.95
C TYR A 161 5.56 -1.79 5.38
N GLU A 162 5.44 -2.42 4.20
CA GLU A 162 6.58 -3.00 3.50
C GLU A 162 7.63 -1.94 3.11
N TRP A 163 7.16 -0.77 2.67
CA TRP A 163 8.02 0.38 2.40
C TRP A 163 8.68 0.90 3.68
N ALA A 164 7.91 1.08 4.76
CA ALA A 164 8.40 1.57 6.04
C ALA A 164 9.52 0.68 6.59
N ARG A 165 9.37 -0.65 6.49
CA ARG A 165 10.44 -1.59 6.85
C ARG A 165 11.67 -1.44 5.95
N LYS A 166 11.49 -1.31 4.64
CA LYS A 166 12.62 -1.14 3.70
C LYS A 166 13.40 0.15 3.99
N GLN A 167 12.72 1.20 4.44
CA GLN A 167 13.31 2.47 4.86
C GLN A 167 13.80 2.47 6.33
N ARG A 168 13.75 1.32 7.02
CA ARG A 168 14.12 1.17 8.45
C ARG A 168 13.33 2.10 9.40
N ARG A 169 12.10 2.47 9.03
CA ARG A 169 11.16 3.20 9.91
C ARG A 169 10.55 2.28 10.96
N ILE A 170 10.45 0.99 10.64
CA ILE A 170 10.00 -0.09 11.53
C ILE A 170 10.95 -1.28 11.40
N ASP A 171 11.13 -2.03 12.49
CA ASP A 171 12.04 -3.19 12.51
C ASP A 171 11.45 -4.42 11.82
N LYS A 172 10.15 -4.65 12.02
CA LYS A 172 9.44 -5.84 11.53
C LYS A 172 8.08 -5.47 10.95
N VAL A 173 7.63 -6.27 9.99
CA VAL A 173 6.28 -6.15 9.43
C VAL A 173 5.28 -6.81 10.40
N PRO A 174 4.13 -6.18 10.70
CA PRO A 174 3.16 -6.72 11.65
C PRO A 174 2.37 -7.95 11.14
N PHE A 175 2.50 -8.33 9.86
CA PHE A 175 1.70 -9.40 9.24
C PHE A 175 2.53 -10.57 8.69
N LYS A 176 1.90 -11.74 8.58
CA LYS A 176 2.53 -12.97 8.09
C LYS A 176 2.16 -13.26 6.63
N TYR A 177 3.15 -13.68 5.84
CA TYR A 177 2.92 -14.21 4.49
C TYR A 177 2.54 -15.68 4.57
N LYS A 178 1.55 -16.08 3.78
CA LYS A 178 1.11 -17.46 3.58
C LYS A 178 1.21 -17.78 2.09
N THR A 179 2.09 -18.71 1.73
CA THR A 179 2.15 -19.23 0.36
C THR A 179 1.02 -20.22 0.15
N LYS A 180 0.18 -19.98 -0.86
CA LYS A 180 -0.87 -20.91 -1.28
C LYS A 180 -0.56 -21.37 -2.69
N VAL A 181 -0.53 -22.68 -2.91
CA VAL A 181 -0.39 -23.26 -4.25
C VAL A 181 -1.79 -23.37 -4.86
N ILE A 182 -2.07 -22.60 -5.92
CA ILE A 182 -3.33 -22.76 -6.67
C ILE A 182 -3.10 -23.77 -7.78
N LYS A 183 -3.84 -24.88 -7.72
CA LYS A 183 -3.88 -25.88 -8.80
C LYS A 183 -4.67 -25.33 -9.97
N LYS A 184 -4.09 -25.32 -11.17
CA LYS A 184 -4.79 -24.98 -12.42
C LYS A 184 -5.68 -26.17 -12.78
N LYS A 185 -7.01 -25.99 -12.85
CA LYS A 185 -7.88 -27.01 -13.48
C LYS A 185 -7.55 -27.06 -14.97
N ARG A 186 -7.14 -28.23 -15.48
CA ARG A 186 -6.97 -28.47 -16.93
C ARG A 186 -8.32 -28.25 -17.62
N LYS A 187 -8.30 -27.66 -18.81
CA LYS A 187 -9.50 -27.33 -19.60
C LYS A 187 -9.59 -28.15 -20.90
N ASP A 188 -8.81 -29.21 -21.02
CA ASP A 188 -8.72 -29.99 -22.26
C ASP A 188 -9.33 -31.37 -22.03
N GLY A 189 -10.45 -31.60 -22.71
CA GLY A 189 -11.07 -32.90 -22.81
C GLY A 189 -10.22 -33.83 -23.70
N GLY A 190 -9.95 -35.03 -23.18
CA GLY A 190 -10.11 -36.26 -23.95
C GLY A 190 -9.01 -36.77 -24.88
N LEU A 191 -7.85 -36.12 -25.08
CA LEU A 191 -6.92 -36.59 -26.14
C LEU A 191 -5.44 -36.68 -25.78
N ASP A 192 -5.04 -36.82 -24.51
CA ASP A 192 -3.61 -36.82 -24.17
C ASP A 192 -3.17 -37.89 -23.16
N LEU A 193 -3.90 -39.01 -23.08
CA LEU A 193 -3.61 -40.11 -22.17
C LEU A 193 -2.66 -41.18 -22.72
N LEU A 194 -2.12 -41.02 -23.95
CA LEU A 194 -1.30 -42.06 -24.59
C LEU A 194 0.19 -41.70 -24.75
N PHE A 195 0.62 -40.48 -24.45
CA PHE A 195 2.00 -40.05 -24.77
C PHE A 195 2.77 -39.24 -23.71
N THR A 196 2.29 -39.13 -22.47
CA THR A 196 3.04 -38.41 -21.42
C THR A 196 3.31 -39.24 -20.16
N ASP A 197 4.17 -40.25 -20.31
CA ASP A 197 4.79 -40.97 -19.18
C ASP A 197 6.22 -40.44 -18.89
N TYR A 198 6.34 -39.12 -18.70
CA TYR A 198 7.55 -38.48 -18.21
C TYR A 198 7.19 -37.34 -17.24
N GLY A 199 7.26 -37.62 -15.94
CA GLY A 199 7.42 -36.61 -14.88
C GLY A 199 6.32 -35.55 -14.77
N SER A 200 5.11 -35.94 -14.35
CA SER A 200 4.03 -35.01 -14.04
C SER A 200 4.22 -34.34 -12.67
N GLU A 201 5.25 -33.50 -12.53
CA GLU A 201 5.19 -32.44 -11.52
C GLU A 201 4.05 -31.49 -11.91
N GLU A 202 2.90 -31.61 -11.24
CA GLU A 202 1.79 -30.67 -11.35
C GLU A 202 2.29 -29.27 -10.98
N LYS A 203 2.70 -28.48 -11.98
CA LYS A 203 3.15 -27.09 -11.81
C LYS A 203 1.98 -26.20 -11.36
N GLY A 204 1.68 -26.22 -10.07
CA GLY A 204 0.82 -25.23 -9.42
C GLY A 204 1.56 -23.89 -9.29
N PHE A 205 0.86 -22.78 -9.51
CA PHE A 205 1.45 -21.46 -9.25
C PHE A 205 1.40 -21.18 -7.74
N ALA A 206 2.56 -21.00 -7.12
CA ALA A 206 2.66 -20.52 -5.76
C ALA A 206 2.28 -19.03 -5.72
N ILE A 207 1.17 -18.70 -5.05
CA ILE A 207 0.75 -17.33 -4.79
C ILE A 207 1.04 -17.02 -3.33
N THR A 208 1.96 -16.08 -3.10
CA THR A 208 2.20 -15.52 -1.78
C THR A 208 1.03 -14.59 -1.43
N THR A 209 0.23 -14.99 -0.44
CA THR A 209 -0.87 -14.20 0.12
C THR A 209 -0.50 -13.70 1.51
N THR A 210 -1.23 -12.73 2.04
CA THR A 210 -1.09 -12.31 3.44
C THR A 210 -2.31 -12.71 4.24
N ASP A 211 -2.15 -12.82 5.55
CA ASP A 211 -3.25 -13.06 6.49
C ASP A 211 -4.16 -11.83 6.69
N LEU A 212 -3.92 -10.75 5.93
CA LEU A 212 -4.72 -9.53 5.94
C LEU A 212 -5.94 -9.58 5.02
N LEU A 213 -6.06 -10.58 4.14
CA LEU A 213 -7.19 -10.68 3.21
C LEU A 213 -8.53 -10.73 3.95
N ILE A 214 -9.51 -10.00 3.43
CA ILE A 214 -10.87 -9.98 3.97
C ILE A 214 -11.54 -11.30 3.58
N PRO A 215 -12.10 -12.05 4.55
CA PRO A 215 -12.72 -13.35 4.28
C PRO A 215 -13.84 -13.20 3.24
N LYS A 216 -14.11 -14.24 2.44
CA LYS A 216 -15.38 -14.30 1.72
C LYS A 216 -16.45 -14.47 2.79
N CYS A 217 -17.56 -13.75 2.69
CA CYS A 217 -18.78 -14.18 3.37
C CYS A 217 -19.18 -15.52 2.72
N SER A 218 -18.61 -16.62 3.17
CA SER A 218 -19.28 -17.91 3.06
C SER A 218 -20.54 -17.77 3.89
N GLY A 219 -21.70 -17.98 3.27
CA GLY A 219 -22.99 -17.90 3.96
C GLY A 219 -22.91 -18.55 5.33
N SER A 220 -23.47 -17.87 6.32
CA SER A 220 -23.81 -18.43 7.61
C SER A 220 -24.46 -19.80 7.39
N GLN A 221 -23.73 -20.86 7.71
CA GLN A 221 -24.37 -22.10 8.15
C GLN A 221 -24.80 -21.84 9.59
N THR A 222 -26.05 -21.43 9.73
CA THR A 222 -26.89 -21.59 10.91
C THR A 222 -28.29 -21.83 10.39
#